data_AF-A0AA47M507-F1
#
_entry.id   AF-A0AA47M507-F1
#
_cell.length_a   1.000
_cell.length_b   1.000
_cell.length_c   1.000
_cell.angle_alpha   90.00
_cell.angle_beta   90.00
_cell.angle_gamma   90.00
#
_symmetry.space_group_name_H-M   'P 1'
#
loop_
_entity.id
_entity.type
_entity.pdbx_description
1 polymer ?
#
loop_
_entity_poly.entity_id
_entity_poly.type
_entity_poly.pdbx_seq_one_letter_code
_entity_poly.pdbx_strand_id
1 'polypeptide(L)'
;MKQLYRVPFQRNSEMVKEARFQYVQRIMELEAEGHIHLFLWMKLGFNLTKVRRRGRNIIGHRATVTVPGQRGANITMCAAISNDGVLCHIPTVGPYNTERLITFLMHYVTD
;
A
#
# COMPACT_ATOMS: atom_id res chain seq x y z
N MET A 1 15.82 20.06 0.03
CA MET A 1 15.62 19.70 1.45
C MET A 1 14.41 18.76 1.52
N LYS A 2 14.50 17.58 2.15
CA LYS A 2 13.33 16.70 2.32
C LYS A 2 12.33 17.42 3.23
N GLN A 3 11.08 17.51 2.80
CA GLN A 3 10.01 18.13 3.58
C GLN A 3 9.80 17.28 4.85
N LEU A 4 9.97 17.91 6.02
CA LEU A 4 9.64 17.28 7.30
C LEU A 4 8.11 17.12 7.32
N TYR A 5 7.63 15.89 7.22
CA TYR A 5 6.22 15.61 7.46
C TYR A 5 6.03 15.35 8.96
N ARG A 6 4.96 15.90 9.54
CA ARG A 6 4.57 15.54 10.90
C ARG A 6 4.14 14.07 10.87
N VAL A 7 4.99 13.19 11.38
CA VAL A 7 4.59 11.83 11.72
C VAL A 7 3.50 11.97 12.79
N PRO A 8 2.31 11.37 12.61
CA PRO A 8 1.32 11.39 13.68
C PRO A 8 1.96 10.76 14.93
N PHE A 9 2.03 11.52 16.03
CA PHE A 9 2.66 11.10 17.30
C PHE A 9 2.17 9.72 17.74
N GLN A 10 0.89 9.44 17.50
CA GLN A 10 0.24 8.17 17.83
C GLN A 10 0.78 6.95 17.05
N ARG A 11 1.46 7.11 15.90
CA ARG A 11 1.98 5.96 15.13
C ARG A 11 3.03 5.15 15.88
N ASN A 12 3.74 5.77 16.81
CA ASN A 12 4.80 5.17 17.61
C ASN A 12 4.60 5.43 19.11
N SER A 13 3.35 5.59 19.56
CA SER A 13 3.07 5.60 20.99
C SER A 13 3.40 4.23 21.60
N GLU A 14 3.67 4.17 22.90
CA GLU A 14 3.97 2.91 23.59
C GLU A 14 2.83 1.90 23.42
N MET A 15 1.58 2.34 23.49
CA MET A 15 0.40 1.50 23.23
C MET A 15 0.45 0.86 21.82
N VAL A 16 0.83 1.61 20.78
CA VAL A 16 0.91 1.08 19.41
C VAL A 16 2.10 0.16 19.23
N LYS A 17 3.22 0.42 19.92
CA LYS A 17 4.38 -0.48 19.92
C LYS A 17 4.03 -1.81 20.57
N GLU A 18 3.36 -1.77 21.73
CA GLU A 18 2.91 -2.97 22.43
C GLU A 18 1.94 -3.77 21.57
N ALA A 19 0.94 -3.12 20.96
CA ALA A 19 0.01 -3.79 20.06
C ALA A 19 0.71 -4.47 18.87
N ARG A 20 1.77 -3.85 18.31
CA ARG A 20 2.59 -4.46 17.25
C ARG A 20 3.39 -5.65 17.77
N PHE A 21 3.95 -5.56 18.97
CA PHE A 21 4.68 -6.65 19.60
C PHE A 21 3.78 -7.87 19.80
N GLN A 22 2.62 -7.67 20.42
CA GLN A 22 1.61 -8.72 20.63
C GLN A 22 1.14 -9.34 19.30
N TYR A 23 0.90 -8.51 18.28
CA TYR A 23 0.53 -8.98 16.94
C TYR A 23 1.60 -9.90 16.34
N VAL A 24 2.88 -9.50 16.40
CA VAL A 24 3.99 -10.31 15.86
C VAL A 24 4.13 -11.63 16.61
N GLN A 25 4.03 -11.62 17.94
CA GLN A 25 4.05 -12.85 18.73
C GLN A 25 2.95 -13.81 18.29
N ARG A 26 1.71 -13.32 18.12
CA ARG A 26 0.60 -14.16 17.67
C ARG A 26 0.80 -14.72 16.26
N ILE A 27 1.35 -13.93 15.34
CA ILE A 27 1.66 -14.42 13.98
C ILE A 27 2.73 -15.53 14.03
N MET A 28 3.77 -15.37 14.85
CA MET A 28 4.81 -16.40 15.01
C MET A 28 4.27 -17.72 15.57
N GLU A 29 3.35 -17.66 16.54
CA GLU A 29 2.67 -18.85 17.06
C GLU A 29 1.86 -19.55 15.96
N LEU A 30 1.06 -18.79 15.20
CA LEU A 30 0.26 -19.33 14.09
C LEU A 30 1.14 -19.93 12.97
N GLU A 31 2.30 -19.33 12.71
CA GLU A 31 3.31 -19.87 11.77
C GLU A 31 3.87 -21.21 12.28
N ALA A 32 4.18 -21.31 13.58
CA ALA A 32 4.66 -22.54 14.19
C ALA A 32 3.60 -23.68 14.19
N GLU A 33 2.32 -23.33 14.27
CA GLU A 33 1.19 -24.25 14.16
C GLU A 33 0.95 -24.76 12.71
N GLY A 34 1.65 -24.21 11.72
CA GLY A 34 1.58 -24.65 10.31
C GLY A 34 0.34 -24.17 9.56
N HIS A 35 -0.31 -23.11 10.03
CA HIS A 35 -1.50 -22.56 9.37
C HIS A 35 -1.17 -21.86 8.04
N ILE A 36 -2.04 -22.03 7.03
CA ILE A 36 -1.93 -21.26 5.79
C ILE A 36 -2.28 -19.80 6.08
N HIS A 37 -1.31 -18.91 5.89
CA HIS A 37 -1.52 -17.48 6.12
C HIS A 37 -2.11 -16.81 4.89
N LEU A 38 -3.29 -16.22 5.06
CA LEU A 38 -3.84 -15.26 4.12
C LEU A 38 -3.44 -13.85 4.55
N PHE A 39 -2.59 -13.21 3.75
CA PHE A 39 -2.24 -11.81 3.91
C PHE A 39 -3.15 -10.95 3.03
N LEU A 40 -4.03 -10.17 3.66
CA LEU A 40 -4.83 -9.17 2.98
C LEU A 40 -4.03 -7.86 2.84
N TRP A 41 -3.62 -7.55 1.62
CA TRP A 41 -2.95 -6.30 1.30
C TRP A 41 -3.96 -5.27 0.78
N MET A 42 -4.38 -4.36 1.66
CA MET A 42 -5.53 -3.51 1.39
C MET A 42 -5.25 -2.24 0.56
N LYS A 43 -4.01 -1.75 0.46
CA LYS A 43 -3.81 -0.40 -0.08
C LYS A 43 -2.42 -0.13 -0.65
N LEU A 44 -2.26 -0.37 -1.95
CA LEU A 44 -1.20 0.27 -2.74
C LEU A 44 -1.82 1.33 -3.65
N GLY A 45 -1.40 2.59 -3.46
CA GLY A 45 -1.74 3.69 -4.35
C GLY A 45 -0.69 3.85 -5.45
N PHE A 46 -1.04 3.47 -6.67
CA PHE A 46 -0.24 3.68 -7.86
C PHE A 46 -0.61 5.01 -8.49
N ASN A 47 0.31 5.97 -8.40
CA ASN A 47 0.18 7.21 -9.13
C ASN A 47 0.66 6.98 -10.56
N LEU A 48 -0.27 6.89 -11.51
CA LEU A 48 0.02 6.65 -12.93
C LEU A 48 0.88 7.73 -13.58
N THR A 49 0.92 8.93 -12.99
CA THR A 49 1.74 10.04 -13.48
C THR A 49 3.13 10.07 -12.89
N LYS A 50 3.39 9.25 -11.85
CA LYS A 50 4.66 9.20 -11.14
C LYS A 50 5.64 8.28 -11.85
N VAL A 51 6.14 8.74 -12.99
CA VAL A 51 7.21 8.06 -13.74
C VAL A 51 8.57 8.62 -13.29
N ARG A 52 9.64 7.79 -13.29
CA ARG A 52 11.02 8.28 -13.12
C ARG A 52 11.39 9.18 -14.31
N ARG A 53 11.17 10.49 -14.16
CA ARG A 53 11.66 11.52 -15.09
C ARG A 53 13.05 12.01 -14.67
N ARG A 54 14.10 11.18 -14.76
CA ARG A 54 15.42 11.83 -14.96
C ARG A 54 15.33 12.49 -16.33
N GLY A 55 15.15 13.81 -16.36
CA GLY A 55 15.21 14.57 -17.60
C GLY A 55 16.61 14.41 -18.16
N ARG A 56 16.74 13.74 -19.31
CA ARG A 56 17.91 13.99 -20.15
C ARG A 56 17.74 15.43 -20.61
N ASN A 57 18.75 16.26 -20.34
CA ASN A 57 18.80 17.60 -20.88
C ASN A 57 20.17 17.81 -21.53
N ILE A 58 20.22 18.73 -22.48
CA ILE A 58 21.46 19.14 -23.12
C ILE A 58 22.40 19.68 -22.03
N ILE A 59 23.70 19.39 -22.16
CA ILE A 59 24.73 19.88 -21.24
C ILE A 59 24.58 21.41 -21.12
N GLY A 60 24.45 21.90 -19.88
CA GLY A 60 24.23 23.32 -19.59
C GLY A 60 22.78 23.72 -19.30
N HIS A 61 21.80 22.81 -19.45
CA HIS A 61 20.39 23.13 -19.21
C HIS A 61 19.76 22.39 -18.02
N ARG A 62 18.85 23.08 -17.32
CA ARG A 62 18.17 22.55 -16.13
C ARG A 62 17.25 21.37 -16.48
N ALA A 63 17.53 20.19 -15.96
CA ALA A 63 16.75 18.96 -16.21
C ALA A 63 15.38 18.89 -15.46
N THR A 64 14.85 20.01 -14.99
CA THR A 64 13.62 20.09 -14.19
C THR A 64 12.57 20.90 -14.94
N VAL A 65 11.45 20.28 -15.30
CA VAL A 65 10.26 20.97 -15.82
C VAL A 65 9.22 21.09 -14.72
N THR A 66 8.67 22.29 -14.53
CA THR A 66 7.50 22.49 -13.67
C THR A 66 6.30 21.88 -14.37
N VAL A 67 5.77 20.78 -13.82
CA VAL A 67 4.48 20.26 -14.24
C VAL A 67 3.38 20.85 -13.35
N PRO A 68 2.24 21.29 -13.94
CA PRO A 68 1.03 21.49 -13.15
C PRO A 68 0.67 20.18 -12.45
N GLY A 69 -0.11 20.27 -11.37
CA GLY A 69 -0.45 19.18 -10.44
C GLY A 69 -0.86 17.86 -11.08
N GLN A 70 -0.88 16.81 -10.26
CA GLN A 70 -1.10 15.40 -10.62
C GLN A 70 -1.99 15.21 -11.88
N ARG A 71 -1.38 14.89 -13.01
CA ARG A 71 -2.05 14.87 -14.34
C ARG A 71 -2.97 13.66 -14.57
N GLY A 72 -3.29 12.87 -13.55
CA GLY A 72 -3.94 11.58 -13.74
C GLY A 72 -4.39 10.94 -12.43
N ALA A 73 -5.41 10.10 -12.56
CA ALA A 73 -6.02 9.36 -11.46
C ALA A 73 -5.00 8.45 -10.75
N ASN A 74 -5.15 8.33 -9.43
CA ASN A 74 -4.48 7.30 -8.67
C ASN A 74 -5.26 5.98 -8.84
N ILE A 75 -4.56 4.90 -9.16
CA ILE A 75 -5.12 3.56 -9.03
C ILE A 75 -4.85 3.10 -7.60
N THR A 76 -5.88 2.66 -6.90
CA THR A 76 -5.73 1.94 -5.63
C THR A 76 -6.09 0.47 -5.85
N MET A 77 -5.26 -0.43 -5.34
CA MET A 77 -5.47 -1.88 -5.45
C MET A 77 -5.58 -2.51 -4.07
N CYS A 78 -6.53 -3.43 -3.93
CA CYS A 78 -6.60 -4.42 -2.86
C CYS A 78 -6.18 -5.77 -3.44
N ALA A 79 -5.38 -6.54 -2.70
CA ALA A 79 -4.90 -7.85 -3.10
C ALA A 79 -4.91 -8.83 -1.92
N ALA A 80 -5.29 -10.07 -2.18
CA ALA A 80 -5.15 -11.20 -1.28
C ALA A 80 -3.93 -12.01 -1.72
N ILE A 81 -3.01 -12.26 -0.79
CA ILE A 81 -1.73 -12.93 -1.05
C ILE A 81 -1.56 -14.04 -0.03
N SER A 82 -1.09 -15.20 -0.45
CA SER A 82 -0.67 -16.30 0.42
C SER A 82 0.78 -16.67 0.16
N ASN A 83 1.28 -17.69 0.85
CA ASN A 83 2.60 -18.25 0.62
C ASN A 83 2.80 -18.72 -0.83
N ASP A 84 1.73 -19.10 -1.53
CA ASP A 84 1.76 -19.56 -2.93
C ASP A 84 1.67 -18.40 -3.93
N GLY A 85 1.54 -17.15 -3.45
CA GLY A 85 1.51 -15.95 -4.27
C GLY A 85 0.18 -15.21 -4.22
N VAL A 86 -0.09 -14.42 -5.27
CA VAL A 86 -1.28 -13.55 -5.34
C VAL A 86 -2.50 -14.40 -5.67
N LEU A 87 -3.49 -14.39 -4.77
CA LEU A 87 -4.74 -15.14 -4.93
C LEU A 87 -5.81 -14.31 -5.65
N CYS A 88 -5.95 -13.03 -5.31
CA CYS A 88 -6.91 -12.13 -5.94
C CYS A 88 -6.39 -10.69 -5.90
N HIS A 89 -6.75 -9.87 -6.89
CA HIS A 89 -6.49 -8.44 -6.87
C HIS A 89 -7.55 -7.66 -7.64
N ILE A 90 -8.02 -6.55 -7.07
CA ILE A 90 -9.00 -5.66 -7.71
C ILE A 90 -8.44 -4.24 -7.79
N PRO A 91 -7.95 -3.81 -8.97
CA PRO A 91 -7.51 -2.44 -9.19
C PRO A 91 -8.72 -1.51 -9.38
N THR A 92 -8.69 -0.35 -8.74
CA THR A 92 -9.76 0.65 -8.81
C THR A 92 -9.20 2.04 -9.00
N VAL A 93 -9.89 2.89 -9.77
CA VAL A 93 -9.56 4.30 -9.87
C VAL A 93 -10.14 5.04 -8.65
N GLY A 94 -9.30 5.82 -7.97
CA GLY A 94 -9.71 6.60 -6.81
C GLY A 94 -9.48 5.88 -5.47
N PRO A 95 -10.07 6.39 -4.38
CA PRO A 95 -9.87 5.84 -3.05
C PRO A 95 -10.61 4.50 -2.86
N TYR A 96 -9.99 3.62 -2.07
CA TYR A 96 -10.62 2.38 -1.62
C TYR A 96 -11.43 2.65 -0.34
N ASN A 97 -12.75 2.49 -0.42
CA ASN A 97 -13.69 2.72 0.68
C ASN A 97 -14.22 1.39 1.24
N THR A 98 -15.03 1.47 2.31
CA THR A 98 -15.59 0.29 2.99
C THR A 98 -16.42 -0.59 2.05
N GLU A 99 -17.24 0.01 1.19
CA GLU A 99 -18.06 -0.71 0.22
C GLU A 99 -17.20 -1.56 -0.72
N ARG A 100 -16.17 -0.96 -1.34
CA ARG A 100 -15.24 -1.68 -2.22
C ARG A 100 -14.51 -2.82 -1.50
N LEU A 101 -14.18 -2.63 -0.21
CA LEU A 101 -13.58 -3.68 0.60
C LEU A 101 -14.54 -4.84 0.86
N ILE A 102 -15.80 -4.54 1.18
CA ILE A 102 -16.82 -5.57 1.36
C ILE A 102 -16.99 -6.35 0.06
N THR A 103 -17.12 -5.65 -1.08
CA THR A 103 -17.19 -6.32 -2.39
C THR A 103 -16.00 -7.23 -2.65
N PHE A 104 -14.79 -6.78 -2.35
CA PHE A 104 -13.58 -7.60 -2.51
C PHE A 104 -13.60 -8.84 -1.62
N LEU A 105 -14.01 -8.70 -0.35
CA LEU A 105 -14.11 -9.84 0.57
C LEU A 105 -15.19 -10.83 0.12
N MET A 106 -16.34 -10.35 -0.35
CA MET A 106 -17.38 -11.22 -0.89
C MET A 106 -16.90 -11.99 -2.12
N HIS A 107 -16.10 -11.38 -3.00
CA HIS A 107 -15.51 -12.10 -4.13
C HIS A 107 -14.45 -13.14 -3.76
N TYR A 108 -13.87 -13.08 -2.56
CA TYR A 108 -12.74 -13.93 -2.17
C TYR A 108 -13.09 -14.94 -1.07
N VAL A 109 -14.09 -14.66 -0.22
CA VAL A 109 -14.43 -15.47 0.97
C VAL A 109 -15.57 -16.47 0.68
N THR A 110 -16.26 -16.38 -0.45
CA THR A 110 -17.43 -17.26 -0.75
C THR A 110 -17.16 -18.43 -1.70
N ASP A 111 -15.90 -18.79 -1.97
CA ASP A 111 -15.54 -20.03 -2.69
C ASP A 111 -14.69 -20.95 -1.79
#